data_AF-A0A2U2ECR3-F1
#
_entry.id   AF-A0A2U2ECR3-F1
#
_cell.length_a   1.000
_cell.length_b   1.000
_cell.length_c   1.000
_cell.angle_alpha   90.00
_cell.angle_beta   90.00
_cell.angle_gamma   90.00
#
_symmetry.space_group_name_H-M   'P 1'
#
loop_
_entity.id
_entity.type
_entity.pdbx_description
1 polymer ?
#
loop_
_entity_poly.entity_id
_entity_poly.type
_entity_poly.pdbx_seq_one_letter_code
_entity_poly.pdbx_strand_id
1 'polypeptide(L)'
;TDNEPLSDELAANDDLPSSDKLMTNDDLPFTDEQTPHNGSGNSSNKNEADEAKSSTDSIDTSDISEVSAASEDFDHFEVDSFLNCMGKDNLLKLHETLVHVYGMKQGQTIYKTIKDKSYSYTPERLTRKKKVERFTGIIFAHSDINDPGDFVDFLEKNRNKTKNLNGIRSAITKSYGETDGLKYYSLFKPYFKIISALK
;
A
#
# COMPACT_ATOMS: atom_id res chain seq x y z
N THR A 1 -66.24 23.65 -5.49
CA THR A 1 -65.36 24.64 -4.85
C THR A 1 -64.10 23.87 -4.53
N ASP A 2 -63.15 23.71 -5.45
CA ASP A 2 -62.48 24.72 -6.30
C ASP A 2 -61.87 25.86 -5.49
N ASN A 3 -60.58 26.09 -5.76
CA ASN A 3 -59.66 27.15 -5.30
C ASN A 3 -58.70 26.84 -4.12
N GLU A 4 -57.53 26.28 -4.45
CA GLU A 4 -56.26 27.02 -4.27
C GLU A 4 -56.11 27.97 -5.46
N PRO A 5 -55.45 29.16 -5.39
CA PRO A 5 -53.99 29.19 -5.22
C PRO A 5 -53.36 30.54 -4.72
N LEU A 6 -52.01 30.59 -4.83
CA LEU A 6 -51.09 31.75 -4.92
C LEU A 6 -50.66 32.42 -3.60
N SER A 7 -49.40 32.36 -3.14
CA SER A 7 -48.09 32.78 -3.71
C SER A 7 -47.65 34.10 -3.07
N ASP A 8 -46.47 34.11 -2.43
CA ASP A 8 -45.41 35.15 -2.55
C ASP A 8 -44.25 34.74 -1.64
N GLU A 9 -43.14 34.21 -2.16
CA GLU A 9 -42.01 34.88 -2.83
C GLU A 9 -40.92 35.38 -1.85
N LEU A 10 -39.86 34.57 -1.83
CA LEU A 10 -38.43 34.86 -1.73
C LEU A 10 -37.94 36.24 -1.23
N ALA A 11 -37.09 36.20 -0.21
CA ALA A 11 -35.87 37.02 -0.20
C ALA A 11 -34.72 36.22 0.44
N ALA A 12 -33.67 36.07 -0.36
CA ALA A 12 -32.42 35.41 -0.05
C ALA A 12 -31.68 36.08 1.13
N ASN A 13 -30.98 35.27 1.92
CA ASN A 13 -29.71 35.64 2.53
C ASN A 13 -28.83 34.39 2.61
N ASP A 14 -28.03 34.21 1.57
CA ASP A 14 -26.74 33.55 1.63
C ASP A 14 -25.88 34.27 2.68
N ASP A 15 -25.42 33.57 3.71
CA ASP A 15 -24.19 33.97 4.39
C ASP A 15 -23.48 32.76 5.00
N LEU A 16 -22.59 32.17 4.19
CA LEU A 16 -21.56 31.24 4.59
C LEU A 16 -20.44 32.00 5.32
N PRO A 17 -20.02 31.61 6.53
CA PRO A 17 -18.71 32.00 7.01
C PRO A 17 -17.63 31.20 6.26
N SER A 18 -16.81 32.00 5.59
CA SER A 18 -15.62 31.69 4.82
C SER A 18 -14.63 30.73 5.49
N SER A 19 -14.15 29.78 4.67
CA SER A 19 -12.85 29.11 4.69
C SER A 19 -11.92 29.37 5.88
N ASP A 20 -11.70 28.33 6.68
CA ASP A 20 -10.48 28.23 7.47
C ASP A 20 -9.63 27.02 7.04
N LYS A 21 -8.33 27.29 6.99
CA LYS A 21 -7.27 26.55 6.30
C LYS A 21 -7.13 25.11 6.80
N LEU A 22 -7.28 24.14 5.89
CA LEU A 22 -6.62 22.85 6.06
C LEU A 22 -5.22 22.95 5.46
N MET A 23 -4.24 22.91 6.35
CA MET A 23 -2.82 22.88 6.05
C MET A 23 -2.52 21.66 5.16
N THR A 24 -1.90 21.93 4.01
CA THR A 24 -1.11 20.97 3.27
C THR A 24 0.01 20.49 4.18
N ASN A 25 -0.10 19.28 4.72
CA ASN A 25 1.06 18.58 5.27
C ASN A 25 1.52 17.60 4.21
N ASP A 26 2.45 18.14 3.44
CA ASP A 26 3.66 17.52 2.94
C ASP A 26 3.75 16.00 3.00
N ASP A 27 3.84 15.44 1.80
CA ASP A 27 4.68 14.31 1.45
C ASP A 27 5.99 14.38 2.25
N LEU A 28 6.15 13.51 3.26
CA LEU A 28 7.43 13.37 3.95
C LEU A 28 8.25 12.30 3.24
N PRO A 29 9.38 12.67 2.62
CA PRO A 29 10.39 11.72 2.20
C PRO A 29 11.06 11.14 3.45
N PHE A 30 11.38 9.85 3.40
CA PHE A 30 12.23 9.20 4.39
C PHE A 30 13.55 9.96 4.55
N THR A 31 13.79 10.54 5.72
CA THR A 31 15.11 11.04 6.12
C THR A 31 15.80 10.03 7.01
N ASP A 32 16.95 9.57 6.51
CA ASP A 32 18.00 8.85 7.21
C ASP A 32 18.53 9.74 8.35
N GLU A 33 18.32 9.30 9.60
CA GLU A 33 18.92 9.93 10.77
C GLU A 33 20.13 9.10 11.20
N GLN A 34 21.30 9.44 10.65
CA GLN A 34 22.57 9.28 11.34
C GLN A 34 23.19 10.65 11.58
N THR A 35 23.38 11.02 12.84
CA THR A 35 24.62 11.64 13.32
C THR A 35 24.58 11.77 14.85
N PRO A 36 25.74 11.66 15.53
CA PRO A 36 25.98 12.40 16.75
C PRO A 36 26.94 13.57 16.50
N HIS A 37 26.32 14.74 16.57
CA HIS A 37 26.77 16.05 17.02
C HIS A 37 28.17 16.19 17.67
N ASN A 38 29.00 17.07 17.10
CA ASN A 38 29.97 17.97 17.78
C ASN A 38 30.52 18.91 16.70
N GLY A 39 30.67 20.23 16.78
CA GLY A 39 30.49 21.27 17.79
C GLY A 39 31.32 22.49 17.31
N SER A 40 30.80 23.71 17.52
CA SER A 40 31.56 24.98 17.67
C SER A 40 32.18 25.69 16.45
N GLY A 41 31.85 26.99 16.29
CA GLY A 41 32.87 28.04 16.06
C GLY A 41 32.86 28.86 14.76
N ASN A 42 32.16 30.01 14.79
CA ASN A 42 32.44 31.34 14.21
C ASN A 42 33.30 31.60 12.94
N SER A 43 32.79 32.58 12.18
CA SER A 43 33.46 33.74 11.53
C SER A 43 33.73 33.76 10.01
N SER A 44 33.41 34.94 9.47
CA SER A 44 33.45 35.47 8.11
C SER A 44 34.78 35.33 7.35
N ASN A 45 34.74 35.11 6.03
CA ASN A 45 35.07 36.11 5.00
C ASN A 45 34.98 35.55 3.56
N LYS A 46 34.85 36.50 2.62
CA LYS A 46 34.77 36.41 1.15
C LYS A 46 35.94 35.63 0.51
N ASN A 47 35.69 34.92 -0.60
CA ASN A 47 36.30 35.17 -1.92
C ASN A 47 35.88 34.14 -3.00
N GLU A 48 36.13 34.56 -4.24
CA GLU A 48 35.69 34.07 -5.55
C GLU A 48 36.17 32.68 -5.98
N ALA A 49 35.47 32.17 -7.00
CA ALA A 49 35.90 31.33 -8.12
C ALA A 49 36.78 30.09 -7.83
N ASP A 50 36.27 28.91 -8.17
CA ASP A 50 36.89 28.12 -9.25
C ASP A 50 36.01 26.93 -9.67
N GLU A 51 36.08 26.59 -10.95
CA GLU A 51 35.48 25.39 -11.53
C GLU A 51 36.05 24.12 -10.89
N ALA A 52 35.17 23.22 -10.45
CA ALA A 52 35.54 21.83 -10.20
C ALA A 52 34.50 20.90 -10.82
N LYS A 53 34.96 20.19 -11.85
CA LYS A 53 34.31 19.10 -12.56
C LYS A 53 33.64 18.13 -11.57
N SER A 54 32.33 17.95 -11.70
CA SER A 54 31.62 16.83 -11.09
C SER A 54 31.97 15.56 -11.86
N SER A 55 32.94 14.81 -11.32
CA SER A 55 33.21 13.45 -11.72
C SER A 55 32.02 12.60 -11.31
N THR A 56 31.30 12.07 -12.29
CA THR A 56 30.33 11.00 -12.09
C THR A 56 31.09 9.76 -11.61
N ASP A 57 31.10 9.56 -10.29
CA ASP A 57 31.54 8.30 -9.70
C ASP A 57 30.63 7.19 -10.22
N SER A 58 31.27 6.30 -10.98
CA SER A 58 30.67 5.07 -11.47
C SER A 58 30.42 4.18 -10.27
N ILE A 59 29.17 3.77 -10.05
CA ILE A 59 28.84 2.80 -9.01
C ILE A 59 29.56 1.50 -9.35
N ASP A 60 30.62 1.23 -8.62
CA ASP A 60 31.32 -0.03 -8.58
C ASP A 60 30.34 -1.10 -8.08
N THR A 61 29.96 -2.01 -8.99
CA THR A 61 29.08 -3.14 -8.69
C THR A 61 29.87 -4.40 -8.35
N SER A 62 31.17 -4.27 -8.09
CA SER A 62 32.05 -5.40 -7.82
C SER A 62 32.44 -5.55 -6.35
N ASP A 63 31.45 -5.55 -5.44
CA ASP A 63 31.63 -6.23 -4.16
C ASP A 63 30.29 -6.66 -3.52
N ILE A 64 29.72 -7.76 -4.03
CA ILE A 64 28.78 -8.57 -3.25
C ILE A 64 29.45 -9.93 -3.08
N SER A 65 30.53 -9.91 -2.31
CA SER A 65 31.18 -11.09 -1.77
C SER A 65 30.15 -11.95 -1.03
N GLU A 66 29.92 -13.14 -1.59
CA GLU A 66 29.49 -14.36 -0.92
C GLU A 66 28.38 -14.20 0.14
N VAL A 67 27.13 -14.15 -0.33
CA VAL A 67 25.95 -14.38 0.51
C VAL A 67 26.00 -15.83 0.98
N SER A 68 26.57 -16.01 2.17
CA SER A 68 26.49 -17.23 2.96
C SER A 68 25.02 -17.66 3.00
N ALA A 69 24.77 -18.92 2.62
CA ALA A 69 23.45 -19.55 2.48
C ALA A 69 22.72 -19.72 3.83
N ALA A 70 22.43 -18.61 4.51
CA ALA A 70 21.26 -18.53 5.37
C ALA A 70 20.07 -18.33 4.43
N SER A 71 19.49 -19.43 3.95
CA SER A 71 18.17 -19.35 3.34
C SER A 71 17.25 -18.78 4.42
N GLU A 72 16.84 -17.51 4.28
CA GLU A 72 15.64 -17.02 4.93
C GLU A 72 14.50 -17.88 4.38
N ASP A 73 14.23 -18.99 5.08
CA ASP A 73 13.23 -19.97 4.70
C ASP A 73 11.88 -19.28 4.82
N PHE A 74 11.23 -19.06 3.69
CA PHE A 74 9.92 -18.43 3.63
C PHE A 74 8.85 -19.50 3.41
N ASP A 75 7.61 -19.18 3.78
CA ASP A 75 6.52 -20.11 3.56
C ASP A 75 6.20 -20.21 2.06
N HIS A 76 6.68 -21.29 1.44
CA HIS A 76 6.45 -21.59 0.03
C HIS A 76 4.96 -21.69 -0.30
N PHE A 77 4.10 -22.15 0.62
CA PHE A 77 2.66 -22.24 0.37
C PHE A 77 2.01 -20.87 0.25
N GLU A 78 2.42 -19.91 1.07
CA GLU A 78 1.92 -18.53 1.00
C GLU A 78 2.40 -17.83 -0.29
N VAL A 79 3.68 -17.96 -0.61
CA VAL A 79 4.27 -17.37 -1.83
C VAL A 79 3.64 -17.98 -3.09
N ASP A 80 3.46 -19.30 -3.13
CA ASP A 80 2.76 -19.99 -4.20
C ASP A 80 1.29 -19.58 -4.28
N SER A 81 0.65 -19.29 -3.14
CA SER A 81 -0.71 -18.76 -3.11
C SER A 81 -0.81 -17.38 -3.75
N PHE A 82 0.16 -16.48 -3.53
CA PHE A 82 0.21 -15.19 -4.25
C PHE A 82 0.40 -15.37 -5.76
N LEU A 83 1.31 -16.28 -6.16
CA LEU A 83 1.51 -16.63 -7.57
C LEU A 83 0.24 -17.20 -8.22
N ASN A 84 -0.46 -18.09 -7.52
CA ASN A 84 -1.73 -18.68 -7.98
C ASN A 84 -2.90 -17.68 -8.00
N CYS A 85 -2.84 -16.61 -7.20
CA CYS A 85 -3.83 -15.55 -7.23
C CYS A 85 -3.61 -14.57 -8.41
N MET A 86 -2.37 -14.11 -8.58
CA MET A 86 -2.06 -12.91 -9.38
C MET A 86 -1.34 -13.22 -10.71
N GLY A 87 -0.73 -14.40 -10.82
CA GLY A 87 0.07 -14.83 -11.95
C GLY A 87 1.54 -14.41 -11.82
N LYS A 88 2.45 -15.27 -12.33
CA LYS A 88 3.91 -15.02 -12.37
C LYS A 88 4.27 -13.88 -13.34
N ASP A 89 3.37 -13.53 -14.26
CA ASP A 89 3.49 -12.41 -15.18
C ASP A 89 3.25 -11.04 -14.53
N ASN A 90 2.60 -10.99 -13.36
CA ASN A 90 2.28 -9.75 -12.67
C ASN A 90 3.35 -9.32 -11.65
N LEU A 91 4.61 -9.26 -12.12
CA LEU A 91 5.79 -9.09 -11.27
C LEU A 91 5.73 -7.85 -10.37
N LEU A 92 5.21 -6.73 -10.87
CA LEU A 92 5.12 -5.49 -10.09
C LEU A 92 4.22 -5.67 -8.87
N LYS A 93 2.98 -6.15 -9.07
CA LYS A 93 2.03 -6.33 -7.98
C LYS A 93 2.48 -7.42 -7.01
N LEU A 94 3.18 -8.44 -7.52
CA LEU A 94 3.75 -9.50 -6.71
C LEU A 94 4.85 -8.95 -5.78
N HIS A 95 5.77 -8.15 -6.32
CA HIS A 95 6.79 -7.47 -5.53
C HIS A 95 6.16 -6.56 -4.47
N GLU A 96 5.19 -5.72 -4.85
CA GLU A 96 4.44 -4.87 -3.92
C GLU A 96 3.82 -5.70 -2.79
N THR A 97 3.14 -6.80 -3.11
CA THR A 97 2.49 -7.66 -2.11
C THR A 97 3.51 -8.27 -1.15
N LEU A 98 4.60 -8.84 -1.67
CA LEU A 98 5.62 -9.49 -0.87
C LEU A 98 6.32 -8.52 0.08
N VAL A 99 6.63 -7.31 -0.39
CA VAL A 99 7.24 -6.27 0.45
C VAL A 99 6.30 -5.77 1.53
N HIS A 100 4.99 -5.67 1.27
CA HIS A 100 4.04 -5.25 2.31
C HIS A 100 3.77 -6.36 3.34
N VAL A 101 3.81 -7.64 2.94
CA VAL A 101 3.55 -8.79 3.83
C VAL A 101 4.78 -9.17 4.65
N TYR A 102 5.93 -9.39 3.98
CA TYR A 102 7.16 -9.88 4.62
C TYR A 102 8.15 -8.76 4.95
N GLY A 103 7.84 -7.51 4.61
CA GLY A 103 8.73 -6.36 4.78
C GLY A 103 9.76 -6.20 3.66
N MET A 104 10.46 -5.06 3.68
CA MET A 104 11.36 -4.63 2.58
C MET A 104 12.47 -5.63 2.25
N LYS A 105 13.14 -6.19 3.26
CA LYS A 105 14.29 -7.08 3.05
C LYS A 105 13.84 -8.47 2.58
N GLN A 106 13.02 -9.15 3.37
CA GLN A 106 12.55 -10.50 3.07
C GLN A 106 11.69 -10.53 1.80
N GLY A 107 10.77 -9.58 1.61
CA GLY A 107 9.95 -9.47 0.40
C GLY A 107 10.77 -9.27 -0.88
N GLN A 108 11.90 -8.55 -0.82
CA GLN A 108 12.84 -8.45 -1.94
C GLN A 108 13.57 -9.76 -2.20
N THR A 109 14.02 -10.46 -1.15
CA THR A 109 14.67 -11.77 -1.27
C THR A 109 13.72 -12.78 -1.95
N ILE A 110 12.48 -12.91 -1.45
CA ILE A 110 11.46 -13.78 -2.03
C ILE A 110 11.20 -13.40 -3.50
N TYR A 111 11.04 -12.10 -3.80
CA TYR A 111 10.80 -11.65 -5.17
C TYR A 111 11.95 -12.01 -6.13
N LYS A 112 13.20 -11.94 -5.68
CA LYS A 112 14.34 -12.39 -6.50
C LYS A 112 14.28 -13.90 -6.74
N THR A 113 13.97 -14.67 -5.70
CA THR A 113 13.83 -16.13 -5.77
C THR A 113 12.74 -16.56 -6.76
N ILE A 114 11.53 -15.99 -6.69
CA ILE A 114 10.43 -16.38 -7.58
C ILE A 114 10.63 -15.94 -9.04
N LYS A 115 11.38 -14.85 -9.26
CA LYS A 115 11.71 -14.36 -10.60
C LYS A 115 12.70 -15.28 -11.30
N ASP A 116 13.49 -16.03 -10.54
CA ASP A 116 14.36 -17.06 -11.09
C ASP A 116 13.55 -18.10 -11.88
N LYS A 117 14.10 -18.57 -13.00
CA LYS A 117 13.47 -19.58 -13.86
C LYS A 117 13.39 -20.95 -13.17
N SER A 118 14.27 -21.19 -12.21
CA SER A 118 14.31 -22.42 -11.40
C SER A 118 13.19 -22.50 -10.37
N TYR A 119 12.57 -21.38 -9.99
CA TYR A 119 11.46 -21.40 -9.04
C TYR A 119 10.24 -22.09 -9.64
N SER A 120 9.97 -23.30 -9.14
CA SER A 120 8.82 -24.10 -9.51
C SER A 120 7.71 -23.94 -8.47
N TYR A 121 6.48 -23.78 -8.95
CA TYR A 121 5.28 -23.86 -8.15
C TYR A 121 4.24 -24.68 -8.90
N THR A 122 3.23 -25.17 -8.20
CA THR A 122 2.11 -25.88 -8.84
C THR A 122 1.01 -24.89 -9.21
N PRO A 123 0.73 -24.66 -10.51
CA PRO A 123 -0.34 -23.76 -10.92
C PRO A 123 -1.71 -24.37 -10.58
N GLU A 124 -2.54 -23.61 -9.87
CA GLU A 124 -3.89 -23.99 -9.47
C GLU A 124 -4.96 -23.19 -10.21
N ARG A 125 -6.01 -23.86 -10.67
CA ARG A 125 -7.20 -23.21 -11.22
C ARG A 125 -8.17 -22.86 -10.10
N LEU A 126 -7.91 -21.73 -9.44
CA LEU A 126 -8.75 -21.24 -8.36
C LEU A 126 -9.89 -20.35 -8.87
N THR A 127 -11.06 -20.48 -8.26
CA THR A 127 -12.14 -19.49 -8.44
C THR A 127 -11.73 -18.16 -7.81
N ARG A 128 -12.32 -17.05 -8.29
CA ARG A 128 -12.07 -15.72 -7.70
C ARG A 128 -12.25 -15.71 -6.19
N LYS A 129 -13.36 -16.26 -5.68
CA LYS A 129 -13.64 -16.31 -4.23
C LYS A 129 -12.52 -17.02 -3.47
N LYS A 130 -12.03 -18.16 -3.99
CA LYS A 130 -10.94 -18.91 -3.34
C LYS A 130 -9.60 -18.17 -3.38
N LYS A 131 -9.33 -17.44 -4.46
CA LYS A 131 -8.16 -16.54 -4.53
C LYS A 131 -8.25 -15.42 -3.49
N VAL A 132 -9.40 -14.77 -3.39
CA VAL A 132 -9.63 -13.72 -2.37
C VAL A 132 -9.44 -14.30 -0.97
N GLU A 133 -10.05 -15.46 -0.68
CA GLU A 133 -9.92 -16.15 0.61
C GLU A 133 -8.47 -16.45 0.98
N ARG A 134 -7.69 -17.08 0.09
CA ARG A 134 -6.26 -17.35 0.34
C ARG A 134 -5.48 -16.06 0.52
N PHE A 135 -5.70 -15.09 -0.37
CA PHE A 135 -4.99 -13.82 -0.33
C PHE A 135 -5.24 -13.09 0.99
N THR A 136 -6.49 -12.88 1.38
CA THR A 136 -6.83 -12.16 2.62
C THR A 136 -6.42 -12.92 3.86
N GLY A 137 -6.50 -14.25 3.85
CA GLY A 137 -6.05 -15.08 4.96
C GLY A 137 -4.57 -14.89 5.28
N ILE A 138 -3.71 -14.83 4.26
CA ILE A 138 -2.29 -14.54 4.44
C ILE A 138 -2.10 -13.11 4.98
N ILE A 139 -2.80 -12.11 4.42
CA ILE A 139 -2.70 -10.73 4.91
C ILE A 139 -3.06 -10.64 6.41
N PHE A 140 -4.12 -11.32 6.85
CA PHE A 140 -4.50 -11.33 8.26
C PHE A 140 -3.48 -12.06 9.12
N ALA A 141 -2.97 -13.22 8.67
CA ALA A 141 -1.99 -14.02 9.42
C ALA A 141 -0.67 -13.27 9.67
N HIS A 142 -0.29 -12.37 8.77
CA HIS A 142 0.88 -11.49 8.90
C HIS A 142 0.58 -10.15 9.56
N SER A 143 -0.62 -9.97 10.12
CA SER A 143 -1.05 -8.73 10.78
C SER A 143 -1.44 -8.98 12.23
N ASP A 144 -1.39 -7.93 13.06
CA ASP A 144 -1.90 -7.98 14.44
C ASP A 144 -3.44 -7.85 14.52
N ILE A 145 -4.14 -7.91 13.38
CA ILE A 145 -5.58 -7.71 13.28
C ILE A 145 -6.27 -9.06 13.06
N ASN A 146 -7.26 -9.38 13.90
CA ASN A 146 -8.05 -10.60 13.77
C ASN A 146 -8.95 -10.57 12.52
N ASP A 147 -9.05 -11.70 11.82
CA ASP A 147 -10.02 -11.88 10.74
C ASP A 147 -11.45 -11.90 11.33
N PRO A 148 -12.38 -11.05 10.84
CA PRO A 148 -13.78 -11.06 11.28
C PRO A 148 -14.55 -12.32 10.83
N GLY A 149 -13.98 -13.15 9.96
CA GLY A 149 -14.55 -14.42 9.49
C GLY A 149 -15.49 -14.30 8.28
N ASP A 150 -16.06 -13.12 8.05
CA ASP A 150 -16.95 -12.83 6.90
C ASP A 150 -16.33 -11.86 5.88
N PHE A 151 -15.04 -11.50 6.05
CA PHE A 151 -14.40 -10.45 5.24
C PHE A 151 -14.39 -10.76 3.74
N VAL A 152 -14.18 -12.03 3.39
CA VAL A 152 -14.23 -12.50 2.00
C VAL A 152 -15.62 -12.26 1.42
N ASP A 153 -16.68 -12.61 2.14
CA ASP A 153 -18.06 -12.40 1.68
C ASP A 153 -18.40 -10.90 1.59
N PHE A 154 -17.87 -10.07 2.49
CA PHE A 154 -17.95 -8.62 2.38
C PHE A 154 -17.32 -8.10 1.09
N LEU A 155 -16.09 -8.55 0.75
CA LEU A 155 -15.40 -8.15 -0.47
C LEU A 155 -16.13 -8.62 -1.74
N GLU A 156 -16.71 -9.82 -1.72
CA GLU A 156 -17.51 -10.35 -2.81
C GLU A 156 -18.77 -9.50 -3.05
N LYS A 157 -19.50 -9.12 -1.98
CA LYS A 157 -20.69 -8.26 -2.05
C LYS A 157 -20.37 -6.83 -2.49
N ASN A 158 -19.16 -6.33 -2.22
CA ASN A 158 -18.75 -4.95 -2.51
C ASN A 158 -17.73 -4.86 -3.65
N ARG A 159 -17.69 -5.83 -4.57
CA ARG A 159 -16.71 -5.91 -5.66
C ARG A 159 -16.61 -4.65 -6.53
N ASN A 160 -17.73 -3.97 -6.78
CA ASN A 160 -17.74 -2.73 -7.56
C ASN A 160 -17.10 -1.54 -6.81
N LYS A 161 -17.09 -1.58 -5.47
CA LYS A 161 -16.55 -0.52 -4.62
C LYS A 161 -15.04 -0.65 -4.38
N THR A 162 -14.45 -1.83 -4.50
CA THR A 162 -13.01 -2.04 -4.24
C THR A 162 -12.08 -1.26 -5.18
N LYS A 163 -12.60 -0.76 -6.32
CA LYS A 163 -11.85 0.14 -7.21
C LYS A 163 -11.80 1.60 -6.72
N ASN A 164 -12.72 2.00 -5.84
CA ASN A 164 -12.81 3.35 -5.30
C ASN A 164 -12.53 3.32 -3.79
N LEU A 165 -11.40 3.91 -3.38
CA LEU A 165 -10.95 3.89 -1.98
C LEU A 165 -11.98 4.52 -1.01
N ASN A 166 -12.64 5.60 -1.40
CA ASN A 166 -13.67 6.24 -0.55
C ASN A 166 -14.93 5.37 -0.46
N GLY A 167 -15.32 4.73 -1.57
CA GLY A 167 -16.47 3.83 -1.61
C GLY A 167 -16.29 2.59 -0.76
N ILE A 168 -15.11 1.96 -0.81
CA ILE A 168 -14.81 0.79 0.03
C ILE A 168 -14.61 1.19 1.50
N ARG A 169 -14.00 2.35 1.77
CA ARG A 169 -13.88 2.91 3.14
C ARG A 169 -15.25 3.13 3.78
N SER A 170 -16.21 3.68 3.04
CA SER A 170 -17.57 3.85 3.55
C SER A 170 -18.28 2.50 3.78
N ALA A 171 -18.10 1.54 2.86
CA ALA A 171 -18.74 0.23 3.00
C ALA A 171 -18.20 -0.58 4.19
N ILE A 172 -16.89 -0.55 4.41
CA ILE A 172 -16.22 -1.32 5.45
C ILE A 172 -16.51 -0.76 6.85
N THR A 173 -16.49 0.57 7.03
CA THR A 173 -16.87 1.19 8.31
C THR A 173 -18.35 1.03 8.62
N LYS A 174 -19.22 1.00 7.58
CA LYS A 174 -20.63 0.67 7.76
C LYS A 174 -20.86 -0.78 8.20
N SER A 175 -20.03 -1.72 7.75
CA SER A 175 -20.23 -3.16 8.02
C SER A 175 -19.61 -3.60 9.33
N TYR A 176 -18.46 -3.03 9.70
CA TYR A 176 -17.65 -3.46 10.86
C TYR A 176 -17.55 -2.40 11.96
N GLY A 177 -18.29 -1.30 11.83
CA GLY A 177 -18.16 -0.14 12.72
C GLY A 177 -16.95 0.74 12.38
N GLU A 178 -16.91 1.93 12.96
CA GLU A 178 -15.88 2.92 12.64
C GLU A 178 -14.49 2.48 13.08
N THR A 179 -14.36 1.95 14.31
CA THR A 179 -13.06 1.55 14.87
C THR A 179 -12.45 0.36 14.11
N ASP A 180 -13.13 -0.78 14.06
CA ASP A 180 -12.57 -1.98 13.42
C ASP A 180 -12.60 -1.88 11.90
N GLY A 181 -13.64 -1.26 11.33
CA GLY A 181 -13.69 -0.99 9.89
C GLY A 181 -12.52 -0.13 9.39
N LEU A 182 -12.05 0.85 10.16
CA LEU A 182 -10.85 1.63 9.81
C LEU A 182 -9.56 0.83 9.94
N LYS A 183 -9.47 -0.12 10.88
CA LYS A 183 -8.33 -1.06 10.96
C LYS A 183 -8.26 -1.93 9.71
N TYR A 184 -9.38 -2.57 9.35
CA TYR A 184 -9.45 -3.40 8.14
C TYR A 184 -9.21 -2.58 6.87
N TYR A 185 -9.73 -1.36 6.80
CA TYR A 185 -9.48 -0.47 5.68
C TYR A 185 -8.00 -0.16 5.54
N SER A 186 -7.33 0.21 6.63
CA SER A 186 -5.91 0.55 6.62
C SER A 186 -5.06 -0.65 6.22
N LEU A 187 -5.35 -1.84 6.76
CA LEU A 187 -4.67 -3.09 6.41
C LEU A 187 -4.83 -3.43 4.92
N PHE A 188 -6.04 -3.31 4.37
CA PHE A 188 -6.33 -3.72 3.00
C PHE A 188 -6.20 -2.65 1.92
N LYS A 189 -5.98 -1.38 2.31
CA LYS A 189 -5.78 -0.24 1.40
C LYS A 189 -4.78 -0.53 0.27
N PRO A 190 -3.57 -1.05 0.51
CA PRO A 190 -2.62 -1.34 -0.57
C PRO A 190 -3.11 -2.44 -1.53
N TYR A 191 -3.99 -3.34 -1.06
CA TYR A 191 -4.38 -4.54 -1.80
C TYR A 191 -5.70 -4.42 -2.57
N PHE A 192 -6.54 -3.42 -2.30
CA PHE A 192 -7.87 -3.34 -2.93
C PHE A 192 -7.83 -3.36 -4.47
N LYS A 193 -6.85 -2.68 -5.08
CA LYS A 193 -6.67 -2.72 -6.54
C LYS A 193 -6.32 -4.13 -7.03
N ILE A 194 -5.47 -4.85 -6.30
CA ILE A 194 -5.07 -6.24 -6.59
C ILE A 194 -6.30 -7.15 -6.50
N ILE A 195 -7.00 -7.11 -5.36
CA ILE A 195 -8.21 -7.90 -5.09
C ILE A 195 -9.30 -7.65 -6.14
N SER A 196 -9.48 -6.39 -6.56
CA SER A 196 -10.46 -6.03 -7.59
C SER A 196 -10.15 -6.62 -8.97
N ALA A 197 -8.87 -6.88 -9.25
CA ALA A 197 -8.37 -7.37 -10.53
C ALA A 197 -8.29 -8.90 -10.59
N LEU A 198 -8.44 -9.61 -9.47
CA LEU A 198 -8.49 -11.06 -9.43
C LEU A 198 -9.67 -11.57 -10.28
N LYS A 199 -9.36 -12.52 -11.17
CA LYS A 199 -10.30 -13.17 -12.08
C LYS A 199 -10.73 -14.52 -11.55
#